data_AF-A0A5K0UU72-F1
#
_entry.id   AF-A0A5K0UU72-F1
#
_cell.length_a   1.000
_cell.length_b   1.000
_cell.length_c   1.000
_cell.angle_alpha   90.00
_cell.angle_beta   90.00
_cell.angle_gamma   90.00
#
_symmetry.space_group_name_H-M   'P 1'
#
loop_
_entity.id
_entity.type
_entity.pdbx_description
1 polymer ?
#
loop_
_entity_poly.entity_id
_entity_poly.type
_entity_poly.pdbx_seq_one_letter_code
_entity_poly.pdbx_strand_id
1 'polypeptide(L)' 'MDEASAGASRRRGHWTPGEDEKLRQLVEQYGPQNWNSIAAKLQGRS' A
#
# COMPACT_ATOMS: atom_id res chain seq x y z
N MET A 1 21.51 7.50 0.90
CA MET A 1 20.65 8.64 0.51
C MET A 1 19.73 8.11 -0.56
N ASP A 2 18.66 7.44 -0.13
CA ASP A 2 17.69 6.88 -1.07
C ASP A 2 16.63 7.93 -1.35
N GLU A 3 16.82 8.53 -2.52
CA GLU A 3 16.02 9.56 -3.14
C GLU A 3 14.61 9.03 -3.45
N ALA A 4 13.63 9.37 -2.62
CA ALA A 4 12.23 9.21 -2.96
C ALA A 4 11.73 10.51 -3.61
N SER A 5 12.05 10.66 -4.89
CA SER A 5 11.62 11.76 -5.75
C SER A 5 10.09 11.78 -5.89
N ALA A 6 9.50 12.91 -5.50
CA ALA A 6 8.11 13.23 -5.73
C ALA A 6 7.84 13.38 -7.24
N GLY A 7 6.97 12.52 -7.77
CA GLY A 7 6.52 12.57 -9.15
C GLY A 7 5.02 12.27 -9.24
N ALA A 8 4.20 13.30 -9.15
CA ALA A 8 2.78 13.21 -9.48
C ALA A 8 2.62 12.96 -10.99
N SER A 9 2.31 11.72 -11.41
CA SER A 9 1.60 11.41 -12.67
C SER A 9 1.28 9.92 -12.82
N ARG A 10 0.06 9.54 -12.39
CA ARG A 10 -0.84 8.53 -12.99
C ARG A 10 -0.34 7.13 -13.38
N ARG A 11 0.76 6.62 -12.84
CA ARG A 11 1.10 5.18 -12.89
C ARG A 11 1.21 4.69 -11.46
N ARG A 12 0.42 3.67 -11.11
CA ARG A 12 0.33 3.09 -9.75
C ARG A 12 1.75 2.91 -9.21
N GLY A 13 2.15 3.82 -8.31
CA GLY A 13 3.52 3.91 -7.84
C GLY A 13 3.95 2.57 -7.24
N HIS A 14 5.22 2.22 -7.45
CA HIS A 14 5.83 1.06 -6.82
C HIS A 14 5.44 1.02 -5.33
N TRP A 15 5.09 -0.16 -4.82
CA TRP A 15 4.84 -0.34 -3.40
C TRP A 15 6.07 0.09 -2.63
N THR A 16 5.93 1.05 -1.73
CA THR A 16 7.00 1.38 -0.79
C THR A 16 7.10 0.27 0.25
N PRO A 17 8.28 0.02 0.83
CA PRO A 17 8.44 -0.99 1.88
C PRO A 17 7.53 -0.73 3.09
N GLY A 18 7.24 0.53 3.42
CA GLY A 18 6.29 0.88 4.48
C GLY A 18 4.83 0.53 4.13
N GLU A 19 4.45 0.62 2.85
CA GLU A 19 3.13 0.15 2.41
C GLU A 19 3.04 -1.37 2.47
N ASP A 20 4.08 -2.09 2.02
CA ASP A 20 4.11 -3.56 2.00
C ASP A 20 4.04 -4.15 3.43
N GLU A 21 4.74 -3.52 4.38
CA GLU A 21 4.64 -3.88 5.79
C GLU A 21 3.21 -3.65 6.32
N LYS A 22 2.60 -2.50 5.98
CA LYS A 22 1.22 -2.22 6.37
C LYS A 22 0.24 -3.21 5.74
N LEU A 23 0.47 -3.63 4.50
CA LEU A 23 -0.31 -4.67 3.86
C LEU A 23 -0.17 -6.01 4.58
N ARG A 24 1.04 -6.46 4.90
CA ARG A 24 1.24 -7.70 5.64
C ARG A 24 0.50 -7.67 6.98
N GLN A 25 0.61 -6.57 7.73
CA GLN A 25 -0.10 -6.41 9.01
C GLN A 25 -1.62 -6.46 8.83
N LEU A 26 -2.15 -5.81 7.78
CA LEU A 26 -3.59 -5.83 7.49
C LEU A 26 -4.06 -7.22 7.00
N VAL A 27 -3.27 -7.92 6.20
CA VAL A 27 -3.57 -9.30 5.76
C VAL A 27 -3.54 -10.26 6.94
N GLU A 28 -2.62 -10.09 7.88
CA GLU A 28 -2.57 -10.88 9.11
C GLU A 28 -3.77 -10.58 10.03
N GLN A 29 -4.15 -9.31 10.15
CA GLN A 29 -5.26 -8.88 11.01
C GLN A 29 -6.65 -9.27 10.46
N TYR A 30 -6.90 -9.03 9.17
CA TYR A 30 -8.21 -9.25 8.55
C TYR A 30 -8.29 -10.56 7.79
N GLY A 31 -7.17 -11.20 7.50
CA GLY A 31 -7.09 -12.38 6.65
C GLY A 31 -7.08 -12.04 5.14
N PRO A 32 -6.55 -12.95 4.31
CA PRO A 32 -6.40 -12.75 2.87
C PRO A 32 -7.72 -12.73 2.08
N GLN A 33 -8.88 -12.92 2.73
CA GLN A 33 -10.19 -12.80 2.09
C GLN A 33 -10.74 -11.37 2.09
N ASN A 34 -10.18 -10.48 2.91
CA ASN A 34 -10.73 -9.15 3.18
C ASN A 34 -10.00 -8.02 2.42
N TRP A 35 -9.65 -8.25 1.16
CA TRP A 35 -8.91 -7.28 0.32
C TRP A 35 -9.59 -5.92 0.20
N ASN A 36 -10.93 -5.86 0.15
CA ASN A 36 -11.67 -4.59 0.12
C ASN A 36 -11.40 -3.73 1.36
N SER A 37 -11.43 -4.35 2.55
CA SER A 37 -11.14 -3.68 3.81
C SER A 37 -9.67 -3.27 3.90
N ILE A 38 -8.77 -4.14 3.46
CA ILE A 38 -7.32 -3.89 3.45
C ILE A 38 -6.98 -2.72 2.51
N ALA A 39 -7.52 -2.71 1.30
CA ALA A 39 -7.32 -1.64 0.31
C ALA A 39 -7.90 -0.31 0.79
N ALA A 40 -9.05 -0.31 1.47
CA ALA A 40 -9.62 0.90 2.07
C ALA A 40 -8.73 1.50 3.16
N LYS A 41 -7.97 0.66 3.88
CA LYS A 41 -6.99 1.11 4.89
C LYS A 41 -5.68 1.60 4.28
N LEU A 42 -5.34 1.16 3.07
CA LEU A 42 -4.21 1.63 2.27
C LEU A 42 -4.53 2.91 1.47
N GLN A 43 -5.41 3.79 1.99
CA GLN A 43 -5.91 5.04 1.38
C GLN A 43 -4.93 5.65 0.36
N GLY A 44 -5.33 5.71 -0.92
CA GLY A 44 -4.53 6.32 -1.99
C GLY A 44 -4.24 5.42 -3.20
N ARG A 45 -4.69 4.17 -3.21
CA ARG A 45 -4.60 3.27 -4.38
C ARG A 45 -6.00 2.82 -4.81
N SER A 46 -6.64 3.58 -5.70
CA SER A 46 -7.81 3.16 -6.51
C SER A 46 -7.40 3.12 -7.98
#